data_AF-A0A9K3P841-F1
#
_entry.id   AF-A0A9K3P841-F1
#
_cell.length_a   1.000
_cell.length_b   1.000
_cell.length_c   1.000
_cell.angle_alpha   90.00
_cell.angle_beta   90.00
_cell.angle_gamma   90.00
#
_symmetry.space_group_name_H-M   'P 1'
#
loop_
_entity.id
_entity.type
_entity.pdbx_description
1 polymer ?
#
loop_
_entity_poly.entity_id
_entity_poly.type
_entity_poly.pdbx_seq_one_letter_code
_entity_poly.pdbx_strand_id
1 'polypeptide(L)'
;MPSKSPKEYTQTEVNVWLNSIGLGGHIEAFKENVIDGAMLVTLTETDLTGDLGLSSLQARKFIQSLDFAKSLADGAGGGDPQQLAALQQEIAKLKEENANLLAINKELQEELMPPKPPVPAPPQYQQAYAPAPAPPQYQQAYAPAPAPHQHHAPSRQGAPVVAGAGKGALKGATLGAIAGAISGDPRQGAKMGAAVGAAAGGMDGLASRRRQRLGRRI
;
A
#
# COMPACT_ATOMS: atom_id res chain seq x y z
N MET A 1 1.73 -15.79 -4.53
CA MET A 1 2.77 -16.83 -4.44
C MET A 1 2.25 -17.90 -3.50
N PRO A 2 2.46 -19.19 -3.78
CA PRO A 2 2.05 -20.26 -2.88
C PRO A 2 2.72 -20.06 -1.51
N SER A 3 1.97 -20.25 -0.43
CA SER A 3 2.43 -20.13 0.96
C SER A 3 3.22 -21.35 1.44
N LYS A 4 3.63 -22.23 0.50
CA LYS A 4 4.29 -23.51 0.77
C LYS A 4 5.80 -23.35 0.64
N SER A 5 6.55 -24.22 1.30
CA SER A 5 8.00 -24.27 1.11
C SER A 5 8.34 -24.69 -0.32
N PRO A 6 9.35 -24.09 -0.97
CA PRO A 6 9.78 -24.51 -2.31
C PRO A 6 10.08 -26.01 -2.41
N LYS A 7 10.50 -26.64 -1.31
CA LYS A 7 10.75 -28.08 -1.23
C LYS A 7 9.49 -28.93 -1.44
N GLU A 8 8.31 -28.37 -1.14
CA GLU A 8 7.01 -29.03 -1.22
C GLU A 8 6.29 -28.77 -2.55
N TYR A 9 6.92 -28.04 -3.47
CA TYR A 9 6.31 -27.75 -4.76
C TYR A 9 6.14 -29.03 -5.58
N THR A 10 4.95 -29.24 -6.10
CA THR A 10 4.72 -30.17 -7.20
C THR A 10 5.34 -29.63 -8.48
N GLN A 11 5.57 -30.48 -9.48
CA GLN A 11 6.08 -30.05 -10.80
C GLN A 11 5.22 -28.94 -11.42
N THR A 12 3.89 -28.99 -11.25
CA THR A 12 3.00 -27.93 -11.73
C THR A 12 3.26 -26.60 -11.01
N GLU A 13 3.48 -26.62 -9.70
CA GLU A 13 3.81 -25.42 -8.92
C GLU A 13 5.19 -24.86 -9.30
N VAL A 14 6.17 -25.72 -9.59
CA VAL A 14 7.49 -25.31 -10.14
C VAL A 14 7.32 -24.54 -11.45
N ASN A 15 6.48 -25.02 -12.37
CA ASN A 15 6.23 -24.34 -13.65
C ASN A 15 5.60 -22.96 -13.47
N VAL A 16 4.62 -22.85 -12.57
CA VAL A 16 3.97 -21.58 -12.23
C VAL A 16 4.99 -20.62 -11.62
N TRP A 17 5.85 -21.11 -10.73
CA TRP A 17 6.89 -20.31 -10.10
C TRP A 17 7.95 -19.83 -11.11
N LEU A 18 8.44 -20.70 -12.00
CA LEU A 18 9.36 -20.34 -13.09
C LEU A 18 8.79 -19.23 -13.97
N ASN A 19 7.51 -19.30 -14.32
CA ASN A 19 6.85 -18.26 -15.09
C ASN A 19 6.81 -16.92 -14.33
N SER A 20 6.55 -16.96 -13.02
CA SER A 20 6.46 -15.77 -12.17
C SER A 20 7.79 -15.02 -12.02
N ILE A 21 8.93 -15.73 -12.10
CA ILE A 21 10.27 -15.14 -12.08
C ILE A 21 10.78 -14.82 -13.50
N GLY A 22 9.95 -14.97 -14.53
CA GLY A 22 10.30 -14.67 -15.92
C GLY A 22 11.27 -15.67 -16.55
N LEU A 23 11.28 -16.91 -16.08
CA LEU A 23 12.02 -18.04 -16.67
C LEU A 23 11.07 -19.05 -17.35
N GLY A 24 9.88 -18.60 -17.77
CA GLY A 24 8.87 -19.46 -18.39
C GLY A 24 9.33 -20.17 -19.67
N GLY A 25 10.32 -19.63 -20.39
CA GLY A 25 10.90 -20.25 -21.58
C GLY A 25 11.68 -21.55 -21.32
N HIS A 26 12.04 -21.83 -20.06
CA HIS A 26 12.76 -23.05 -19.66
C HIS A 26 11.85 -24.10 -19.00
N ILE A 27 10.52 -23.89 -19.00
CA ILE A 27 9.57 -24.79 -18.35
C ILE A 27 9.66 -26.21 -18.92
N GLU A 28 9.79 -26.37 -20.25
CA GLU A 28 9.86 -27.71 -20.86
C GLU A 28 11.12 -28.48 -20.41
N ALA A 29 12.28 -27.82 -20.29
CA ALA A 29 13.48 -28.45 -19.75
C ALA A 29 13.29 -28.95 -18.30
N PHE A 30 12.61 -28.17 -17.45
CA PHE A 30 12.30 -28.60 -16.08
C PHE A 30 11.28 -29.74 -16.04
N LYS A 31 10.32 -29.77 -16.96
CA LYS A 31 9.34 -30.86 -17.07
C LYS A 31 9.98 -32.15 -17.55
N GLU A 32 10.80 -32.09 -18.61
CA GLU A 32 11.49 -33.24 -19.20
C GLU A 32 12.43 -33.91 -18.19
N ASN A 33 13.09 -33.11 -17.36
CA ASN A 33 13.95 -33.60 -16.26
C ASN A 33 13.18 -33.94 -14.98
N VAL A 34 11.84 -33.90 -15.00
CA VAL A 34 10.95 -34.27 -13.89
C VAL A 34 11.28 -33.50 -12.59
N ILE A 35 11.60 -32.21 -12.72
CA ILE A 35 12.01 -31.39 -11.57
C ILE A 35 10.79 -31.00 -10.73
N ASP A 36 10.69 -31.59 -9.55
CA ASP A 36 9.77 -31.19 -8.49
C ASP A 36 10.46 -30.28 -7.47
N GLY A 37 9.75 -29.86 -6.43
CA GLY A 37 10.26 -28.97 -5.38
C GLY A 37 11.41 -29.56 -4.58
N ALA A 38 11.42 -30.87 -4.36
CA ALA A 38 12.49 -31.54 -3.62
C ALA A 38 13.81 -31.50 -4.41
N MET A 39 13.75 -31.72 -5.72
CA MET A 39 14.89 -31.60 -6.62
C MET A 39 15.26 -30.13 -6.87
N LEU A 40 14.27 -29.23 -6.96
CA LEU A 40 14.46 -27.80 -7.18
C LEU A 40 15.43 -27.18 -6.19
N VAL A 41 15.32 -27.56 -4.90
CA VAL A 41 16.15 -27.00 -3.83
C VAL A 41 17.57 -27.55 -3.78
N THR A 42 17.86 -28.64 -4.50
CA THR A 42 19.19 -29.26 -4.58
C THR A 42 19.97 -28.87 -5.84
N LEU A 43 19.33 -28.22 -6.81
CA LEU A 43 19.96 -27.82 -8.06
C LEU A 43 21.13 -26.84 -7.81
N THR A 44 22.26 -27.15 -8.41
CA THR A 44 23.46 -26.30 -8.44
C THR A 44 23.47 -25.41 -9.67
N GLU A 45 24.38 -24.42 -9.71
CA GLU A 45 24.59 -23.59 -10.90
C GLU A 45 25.03 -24.43 -12.12
N THR A 46 25.77 -25.52 -11.88
CA THR A 46 26.20 -26.45 -12.94
C THR A 46 25.02 -27.18 -13.55
N ASP A 47 24.09 -27.69 -12.74
CA ASP A 47 22.89 -28.39 -13.23
C ASP A 47 21.99 -27.42 -14.01
N LEU A 48 21.85 -26.18 -13.52
CA LEU A 48 21.04 -25.15 -14.18
C LEU A 48 21.60 -24.78 -15.56
N THR A 49 22.92 -24.68 -15.69
CA THR A 49 23.57 -24.24 -16.94
C THR A 49 23.84 -25.38 -17.91
N GLY A 50 24.20 -26.57 -17.41
CA GLY A 50 24.49 -27.75 -18.19
C GLY A 50 23.22 -28.47 -18.66
N ASP A 51 22.43 -28.98 -17.71
CA ASP A 51 21.31 -29.87 -18.03
C ASP A 51 20.03 -29.10 -18.38
N LEU A 52 19.84 -27.93 -17.78
CA LEU A 52 18.62 -27.12 -17.95
C LEU A 52 18.79 -25.96 -18.93
N GLY A 53 20.00 -25.76 -19.45
CA GLY A 53 20.30 -24.81 -20.52
C GLY A 53 20.07 -23.35 -20.14
N LEU A 54 20.12 -22.99 -18.85
CA LEU A 54 20.07 -21.59 -18.43
C LEU A 54 21.43 -20.93 -18.72
N SER A 55 21.41 -19.67 -19.12
CA SER A 55 22.63 -18.85 -19.05
C SER A 55 23.05 -18.63 -17.58
N SER A 56 24.33 -18.36 -17.32
CA SER A 56 24.82 -18.08 -15.96
C SER A 56 24.07 -16.92 -15.29
N LEU A 57 23.60 -15.92 -16.06
CA LEU A 57 22.80 -14.82 -15.51
C LEU A 57 21.41 -15.28 -15.07
N GLN A 58 20.77 -16.16 -15.84
CA GLN A 58 19.48 -16.76 -15.47
C GLN A 58 19.63 -17.71 -14.29
N ALA A 59 20.70 -18.50 -14.22
CA ALA A 59 21.00 -19.37 -13.09
C ALA A 59 21.17 -18.57 -11.78
N ARG A 60 21.94 -17.47 -11.80
CA ARG A 60 22.03 -16.55 -10.65
C ARG A 60 20.68 -15.98 -10.24
N LYS A 61 19.85 -15.56 -11.20
CA LYS A 61 18.49 -15.06 -10.93
C LYS A 61 17.61 -16.14 -10.29
N PHE A 62 17.69 -17.36 -10.80
CA PHE A 62 16.97 -18.51 -10.28
C PHE A 62 17.34 -18.76 -8.81
N ILE A 63 18.63 -18.85 -8.50
CA ILE A 63 19.13 -19.10 -7.13
C ILE A 63 18.66 -18.01 -6.17
N GLN A 64 18.84 -16.74 -6.52
CA GLN A 64 18.37 -15.61 -5.70
C GLN A 64 16.87 -15.64 -5.46
N SER A 65 16.09 -15.97 -6.49
CA SER A 65 14.63 -16.05 -6.37
C SER A 65 14.19 -17.24 -5.52
N LEU A 66 14.93 -18.35 -5.58
CA LEU A 66 14.69 -19.54 -4.79
C LEU A 66 15.02 -19.31 -3.31
N ASP A 67 16.13 -18.64 -3.02
CA ASP A 67 16.51 -18.27 -1.65
C ASP A 67 15.50 -17.29 -1.04
N PHE A 68 15.00 -16.33 -1.82
CA PHE A 68 13.88 -15.48 -1.40
C PHE A 68 12.60 -16.28 -1.12
N ALA A 69 12.28 -17.27 -1.95
CA ALA A 69 11.11 -18.11 -1.72
C ALA A 69 11.26 -18.99 -0.47
N LYS A 70 12.47 -19.51 -0.20
CA LYS A 70 12.81 -20.24 1.03
C LYS A 70 12.64 -19.35 2.26
N SER A 71 13.21 -18.13 2.23
CA SER A 71 13.11 -17.21 3.38
C SER A 71 11.66 -16.81 3.69
N LEU A 72 10.82 -16.72 2.67
CA LEU A 72 9.39 -16.44 2.85
C LEU A 72 8.64 -17.62 3.47
N ALA A 73 8.98 -18.84 3.07
CA ALA A 73 8.33 -20.06 3.56
C ALA A 73 8.79 -20.46 4.96
N ASP A 74 10.07 -20.27 5.27
CA ASP A 74 10.65 -20.58 6.59
C ASP A 74 10.24 -19.54 7.64
N GLY A 75 9.39 -18.56 7.29
CA GLY A 75 9.02 -17.47 8.18
C GLY A 75 10.19 -16.53 8.52
N ALA A 76 11.34 -16.70 7.86
CA ALA A 76 12.53 -15.86 8.00
C ALA A 76 12.38 -14.48 7.30
N GLY A 77 11.18 -14.18 6.78
CA GLY A 77 10.70 -12.81 6.59
C GLY A 77 10.30 -12.11 7.90
N GLY A 78 10.36 -12.80 9.05
CA GLY A 78 10.37 -12.20 10.38
C GLY A 78 11.79 -11.71 10.67
N GLY A 79 11.94 -10.38 10.78
CA GLY A 79 13.22 -9.75 11.13
C GLY A 79 13.83 -10.41 12.36
N ASP A 80 15.17 -10.46 12.38
CA ASP A 80 15.98 -11.04 13.46
C ASP A 80 15.29 -10.84 14.82
N PRO A 81 15.08 -11.88 15.64
CA PRO A 81 14.43 -11.73 16.96
C PRO A 81 15.09 -10.64 17.81
N GLN A 82 16.41 -10.47 17.61
CA GLN A 82 17.22 -9.43 18.21
C GLN A 82 16.89 -8.02 17.70
N GLN A 83 16.61 -7.90 16.41
CA GLN A 83 16.20 -6.65 15.76
C GLN A 83 14.75 -6.27 16.13
N LEU A 84 13.87 -7.26 16.27
CA LEU A 84 12.51 -7.07 16.76
C LEU A 84 12.50 -6.62 18.24
N ALA A 85 13.35 -7.20 19.08
CA ALA A 85 13.53 -6.77 20.46
C ALA A 85 14.07 -5.32 20.55
N ALA A 86 15.04 -4.96 19.72
CA ALA A 86 15.56 -3.60 19.64
C ALA A 86 14.48 -2.60 19.21
N LEU A 87 13.69 -2.94 18.18
CA LEU A 87 12.55 -2.13 17.74
C LEU A 87 11.49 -1.95 18.81
N GLN A 88 11.20 -3.00 19.60
CA GLN A 88 10.24 -2.91 20.71
C GLN A 88 10.74 -1.98 21.83
N GLN A 89 12.04 -2.02 22.15
CA GLN A 89 12.65 -1.09 23.11
C GLN A 89 12.57 0.36 22.61
N GLU A 90 12.83 0.59 21.33
CA GLU A 90 12.76 1.92 20.75
C GLU A 90 11.32 2.47 20.74
N ILE A 91 10.31 1.64 20.45
CA ILE A 91 8.90 2.01 20.56
C ILE A 91 8.54 2.38 22.01
N ALA A 92 9.03 1.63 22.99
CA ALA A 92 8.78 1.93 24.40
C ALA A 92 9.37 3.30 24.79
N LYS A 93 10.62 3.57 24.40
CA LYS A 93 11.29 4.84 24.65
C LYS A 93 10.57 6.02 23.99
N LEU A 94 10.18 5.89 22.73
CA LEU A 94 9.47 6.94 22.00
C LEU A 94 8.08 7.23 22.57
N LYS A 95 7.40 6.23 23.14
CA LYS A 95 6.11 6.43 23.83
C LYS A 95 6.28 7.23 25.11
N GLU A 96 7.32 6.94 25.88
CA GLU A 96 7.64 7.68 27.11
C GLU A 96 8.01 9.13 26.80
N GLU A 97 8.84 9.37 25.78
CA GLU A 97 9.24 10.72 25.36
C GLU A 97 8.04 11.54 24.89
N ASN A 98 7.13 10.94 24.09
CA ASN A 98 5.90 11.61 23.69
C ASN A 98 4.98 11.93 24.88
N ALA A 99 4.87 11.03 25.86
CA ALA A 99 4.08 11.30 27.05
C ALA A 99 4.64 12.49 27.85
N ASN A 100 5.97 12.59 27.95
CA ASN A 100 6.63 13.70 28.63
C ASN A 100 6.44 15.03 27.87
N LEU A 101 6.61 15.02 26.54
CA LEU A 101 6.37 16.20 25.70
C LEU A 101 4.92 16.70 25.77
N LEU A 102 3.95 15.79 25.91
CA LEU A 102 2.55 16.16 26.09
C LEU A 102 2.31 16.82 27.46
N ALA A 103 2.96 16.34 28.52
CA ALA A 103 2.87 16.97 29.84
C ALA A 103 3.45 18.39 29.83
N ILE A 104 4.64 18.57 29.23
CA ILE A 104 5.30 19.88 29.10
C ILE A 104 4.43 20.83 28.26
N ASN A 105 3.88 20.38 27.13
CA ASN A 105 2.98 21.21 26.33
C ASN A 105 1.72 21.62 27.09
N LYS A 106 1.18 20.74 27.93
CA LYS A 106 0.02 21.04 28.77
C LYS A 106 0.35 22.11 29.81
N GLU A 107 1.49 21.98 30.49
CA GLU A 107 1.96 22.95 31.49
C GLU A 107 2.21 24.33 30.87
N LEU A 108 2.88 24.38 29.71
CA LEU A 108 3.08 25.62 28.94
C LEU A 108 1.76 26.24 28.49
N GLN A 109 0.76 25.44 28.10
CA GLN A 109 -0.56 25.96 27.77
C GLN A 109 -1.25 26.56 29.01
N GLU A 110 -1.15 25.91 30.17
CA GLU A 110 -1.70 26.44 31.42
C GLU A 110 -0.99 27.74 31.87
N GLU A 111 0.32 27.86 31.64
CA GLU A 111 1.12 29.05 31.95
C GLU A 111 0.85 30.22 30.97
N LEU A 112 0.59 29.92 29.69
CA LEU A 112 0.30 30.92 28.66
C LEU A 112 -1.17 31.36 28.61
N MET A 113 -2.05 30.80 29.45
CA MET A 113 -3.43 31.29 29.55
C MET A 113 -3.44 32.63 30.31
N PRO A 114 -3.87 33.75 29.68
CA PRO A 114 -4.02 35.01 30.38
C PRO A 114 -5.07 34.86 31.49
N PRO A 115 -4.96 35.64 32.60
CA PRO A 115 -5.98 35.64 33.64
C PRO A 115 -7.33 35.90 32.99
N LYS A 116 -8.30 35.02 33.25
CA LYS A 116 -9.67 35.17 32.76
C LYS A 116 -10.11 36.61 33.07
N PRO A 117 -10.39 37.45 32.05
CA PRO A 117 -10.77 38.82 32.29
C PRO A 117 -11.98 38.81 33.25
N PRO A 118 -12.03 39.75 34.22
CA PRO A 118 -13.13 39.80 35.17
C PRO A 118 -14.43 39.79 34.37
N VAL A 119 -15.29 38.80 34.65
CA VAL A 119 -16.58 38.66 33.98
C VAL A 119 -17.28 40.02 34.11
N PRO A 120 -17.52 40.76 33.01
CA PRO A 120 -18.21 42.03 33.11
C PRO A 120 -19.58 41.76 33.73
N ALA A 121 -19.93 42.57 34.73
CA ALA A 121 -21.20 42.43 35.45
C ALA A 121 -22.34 42.31 34.42
N PRO A 122 -23.25 41.33 34.57
CA PRO A 122 -24.30 41.12 33.59
C PRO A 122 -25.07 42.43 33.40
N PRO A 123 -25.20 42.93 32.15
CA PRO A 123 -25.97 44.12 31.90
C PRO A 123 -27.39 43.89 32.43
N GLN A 124 -27.87 44.82 33.25
CA GLN A 124 -29.25 44.80 33.71
C GLN A 124 -30.15 45.09 32.51
N TYR A 125 -30.54 44.03 31.81
CA TYR A 125 -31.57 44.11 30.77
C TYR A 125 -32.88 44.51 31.46
N GLN A 126 -33.32 45.75 31.22
CA GLN A 126 -34.71 46.14 31.49
C GLN A 126 -35.60 45.23 30.63
N GLN A 127 -36.35 44.34 31.29
CA GLN A 127 -37.33 43.46 30.67
C GLN A 127 -38.42 44.30 30.01
N ALA A 128 -38.26 44.58 28.71
CA ALA A 128 -39.38 44.96 27.87
C ALA A 128 -40.19 43.70 27.55
N TYR A 129 -41.41 43.62 28.07
CA TYR A 129 -42.36 42.54 27.78
C TYR A 129 -42.66 42.53 26.27
N ALA A 130 -42.17 41.51 25.56
CA ALA A 130 -42.55 41.28 24.17
C ALA A 130 -43.96 40.64 24.12
N PRO A 131 -44.85 41.09 23.23
CA PRO A 131 -46.15 40.46 23.05
C PRO A 131 -46.03 39.04 22.48
N ALA A 132 -46.97 38.18 22.89
CA ALA A 132 -46.97 36.75 22.61
C ALA A 132 -46.87 36.40 21.11
N PRO A 133 -46.09 35.37 20.74
CA PRO A 133 -45.98 34.94 19.35
C PRO A 133 -47.27 34.29 18.84
N ALA A 134 -47.67 34.67 17.63
CA ALA A 134 -48.83 34.10 16.93
C ALA A 134 -48.61 32.61 16.56
N PRO A 135 -49.68 31.80 16.48
CA PRO A 135 -49.56 30.36 16.20
C PRO A 135 -48.98 30.08 14.81
N PRO A 136 -48.21 28.98 14.67
CA PRO A 136 -47.53 28.64 13.42
C PRO A 136 -48.53 28.24 12.34
N GLN A 137 -48.41 28.85 11.15
CA GLN A 137 -49.10 28.40 9.96
C GLN A 137 -48.38 27.16 9.40
N TYR A 138 -49.08 26.04 9.37
CA TYR A 138 -48.61 24.80 8.74
C TYR A 138 -48.54 25.00 7.21
N GLN A 139 -47.33 25.08 6.66
CA GLN A 139 -47.13 24.99 5.21
C GLN A 139 -47.23 23.50 4.81
N GLN A 140 -48.22 23.20 3.97
CA GLN A 140 -48.37 21.89 3.32
C GLN A 140 -47.13 21.58 2.47
N ALA A 141 -46.41 20.51 2.84
CA ALA A 141 -45.32 19.96 2.05
C ALA A 141 -45.88 19.31 0.78
N TYR A 142 -45.65 19.93 -0.37
CA TYR A 142 -45.84 19.28 -1.67
C TYR A 142 -44.75 18.20 -1.84
N ALA A 143 -45.19 16.97 -2.12
CA ALA A 143 -44.30 15.87 -2.46
C ALA A 143 -43.57 16.16 -3.79
N PRO A 144 -42.24 16.04 -3.86
CA PRO A 144 -41.53 16.13 -5.13
C PRO A 144 -41.82 14.90 -6.00
N ALA A 145 -42.03 15.14 -7.29
CA ALA A 145 -42.29 14.13 -8.31
C ALA A 145 -41.16 13.09 -8.42
N PRO A 146 -41.45 11.84 -8.80
CA PRO A 146 -40.45 10.80 -8.96
C PRO A 146 -39.46 11.13 -10.09
N ALA A 147 -38.17 10.89 -9.82
CA ALA A 147 -37.08 11.12 -10.76
C ALA A 147 -37.17 10.19 -11.98
N PRO A 148 -36.81 10.67 -13.20
CA PRO A 148 -36.82 9.85 -14.39
C PRO A 148 -35.68 8.81 -14.36
N HIS A 149 -36.02 7.58 -14.75
CA HIS A 149 -35.07 6.49 -14.95
C HIS A 149 -34.02 6.84 -16.00
N GLN A 150 -32.74 6.89 -15.61
CA GLN A 150 -31.63 6.97 -16.55
C GLN A 150 -31.25 5.57 -17.03
N HIS A 151 -31.68 5.23 -18.24
CA HIS A 151 -31.12 4.13 -19.01
C HIS A 151 -29.69 4.48 -19.41
N HIS A 152 -28.70 3.79 -18.84
CA HIS A 152 -27.33 3.79 -19.37
C HIS A 152 -27.17 2.66 -20.37
N ALA A 153 -27.05 3.04 -21.65
CA ALA A 153 -26.58 2.17 -22.72
C ALA A 153 -25.05 1.97 -22.61
N PRO A 154 -24.50 0.83 -23.08
CA PRO A 154 -23.06 0.62 -23.15
C PRO A 154 -22.50 1.27 -24.42
N SER A 155 -21.60 2.25 -24.28
CA SER A 155 -20.85 2.80 -25.40
C SER A 155 -19.45 2.17 -25.50
N ARG A 156 -19.15 1.78 -26.73
CA ARG A 156 -17.96 1.07 -27.22
C ARG A 156 -16.69 1.94 -27.23
N GLN A 157 -15.57 1.24 -27.10
CA GLN A 157 -14.32 1.34 -27.88
C GLN A 157 -13.93 2.69 -28.51
N GLY A 158 -12.72 3.14 -28.15
CA GLY A 158 -11.84 3.87 -29.09
C GLY A 158 -10.94 4.92 -28.46
N ALA A 159 -9.69 4.55 -28.16
CA ALA A 159 -8.44 5.24 -28.52
C ALA A 159 -7.31 4.98 -27.48
N PRO A 160 -6.06 4.75 -27.94
CA PRO A 160 -4.97 4.28 -27.10
C PRO A 160 -4.30 5.45 -26.37
N VAL A 161 -4.36 5.47 -25.05
CA VAL A 161 -3.62 6.42 -24.23
C VAL A 161 -2.37 5.72 -23.67
N VAL A 162 -1.24 6.13 -24.23
CA VAL A 162 0.16 5.96 -23.79
C VAL A 162 0.35 5.16 -22.49
N ALA A 163 0.76 3.90 -22.66
CA ALA A 163 1.20 2.99 -21.61
C ALA A 163 2.38 3.57 -20.81
N GLY A 164 2.12 4.08 -19.61
CA GLY A 164 3.20 4.53 -18.71
C GLY A 164 2.78 4.93 -17.30
N ALA A 165 1.53 5.36 -17.07
CA ALA A 165 1.12 5.90 -15.77
C ALA A 165 0.41 4.90 -14.83
N GLY A 166 0.01 3.72 -15.31
CA GLY A 166 -0.85 2.79 -14.55
C GLY A 166 -0.15 1.93 -13.48
N LYS A 167 1.17 1.75 -13.55
CA LYS A 167 1.89 0.82 -12.66
C LYS A 167 2.16 1.39 -11.25
N GLY A 168 2.30 2.71 -11.10
CA GLY A 168 2.64 3.34 -9.82
C GLY A 168 1.46 3.41 -8.83
N ALA A 169 0.28 3.79 -9.33
CA ALA A 169 -0.91 3.97 -8.50
C ALA A 169 -1.39 2.66 -7.83
N LEU A 170 -1.26 1.53 -8.53
CA LEU A 170 -1.68 0.22 -8.03
C LEU A 170 -0.77 -0.29 -6.89
N LYS A 171 0.53 0.00 -6.97
CA LYS A 171 1.51 -0.38 -5.93
C LYS A 171 1.41 0.51 -4.68
N GLY A 172 1.06 1.80 -4.85
CA GLY A 172 0.79 2.70 -3.73
C GLY A 172 -0.49 2.36 -2.96
N ALA A 173 -1.55 1.95 -3.65
CA ALA A 173 -2.82 1.58 -3.03
C ALA A 173 -2.71 0.35 -2.11
N THR A 174 -1.87 -0.62 -2.46
CA THR A 174 -1.63 -1.83 -1.64
C THR A 174 -0.83 -1.52 -0.37
N LEU A 175 0.18 -0.65 -0.45
CA LEU A 175 0.90 -0.17 0.74
C LEU A 175 0.02 0.70 1.66
N GLY A 176 -0.85 1.54 1.09
CA GLY A 176 -1.82 2.35 1.84
C GLY A 176 -2.85 1.53 2.62
N ALA A 177 -3.25 0.37 2.08
CA ALA A 177 -4.20 -0.52 2.77
C ALA A 177 -3.61 -1.11 4.06
N ILE A 178 -2.30 -1.37 4.08
CA ILE A 178 -1.57 -1.84 5.27
C ILE A 178 -1.49 -0.72 6.32
N ALA A 179 -1.22 0.52 5.90
CA ALA A 179 -1.23 1.67 6.79
C ALA A 179 -2.64 1.97 7.37
N GLY A 180 -3.71 1.77 6.59
CA GLY A 180 -5.10 1.92 7.05
C GLY A 180 -5.53 0.87 8.09
N ALA A 181 -4.91 -0.30 8.10
CA ALA A 181 -5.13 -1.31 9.13
C ALA A 181 -4.54 -0.91 10.49
N ILE A 182 -3.54 -0.02 10.50
CA ILE A 182 -2.90 0.49 11.73
C ILE A 182 -3.67 1.70 12.28
N SER A 183 -4.28 2.52 11.41
CA SER A 183 -5.05 3.72 11.83
C SER A 183 -6.53 3.45 12.13
N GLY A 184 -7.03 2.24 11.89
CA GLY A 184 -8.43 1.87 12.12
C GLY A 184 -9.44 2.41 11.09
N ASP A 185 -9.00 3.16 10.07
CA ASP A 185 -9.86 3.65 8.97
C ASP A 185 -9.26 3.30 7.60
N PRO A 186 -9.77 2.24 6.93
CA PRO A 186 -9.32 1.81 5.62
C PRO A 186 -9.43 2.88 4.52
N ARG A 187 -10.38 3.82 4.64
CA ARG A 187 -10.59 4.88 3.63
C ARG A 187 -9.51 5.95 3.70
N GLN A 188 -8.97 6.25 4.88
CA GLN A 188 -7.84 7.17 5.02
C GLN A 188 -6.53 6.53 4.53
N GLY A 189 -6.28 5.27 4.87
CA GLY A 189 -5.09 4.54 4.42
C GLY A 189 -4.97 4.45 2.90
N ALA A 190 -6.08 4.18 2.21
CA ALA A 190 -6.12 4.16 0.74
C ALA A 190 -5.78 5.52 0.10
N LYS A 191 -6.27 6.64 0.67
CA LYS A 191 -5.98 7.99 0.18
C LYS A 191 -4.51 8.36 0.36
N MET A 192 -3.93 8.06 1.51
CA MET A 192 -2.50 8.30 1.76
C MET A 192 -1.61 7.43 0.85
N GLY A 193 -1.93 6.14 0.70
CA GLY A 193 -1.16 5.24 -0.17
C GLY A 193 -1.20 5.64 -1.66
N ALA A 194 -2.34 6.14 -2.14
CA ALA A 194 -2.46 6.67 -3.50
C ALA A 194 -1.58 7.92 -3.70
N ALA A 195 -1.54 8.84 -2.73
CA ALA A 195 -0.71 10.05 -2.80
C ALA A 195 0.79 9.71 -2.78
N VAL A 196 1.23 8.81 -1.91
CA VAL A 196 2.63 8.36 -1.83
C VAL A 196 3.04 7.60 -3.09
N GLY A 197 2.17 6.72 -3.61
CA GLY A 197 2.42 5.98 -4.85
C GLY A 197 2.52 6.88 -6.09
N ALA A 198 1.75 7.98 -6.14
CA ALA A 198 1.85 8.96 -7.21
C ALA A 198 3.16 9.75 -7.16
N ALA A 199 3.63 10.14 -5.97
CA ALA A 199 4.90 10.83 -5.78
C ALA A 199 6.10 9.96 -6.17
N ALA A 200 6.14 8.70 -5.72
CA ALA A 200 7.20 7.76 -6.07
C ALA A 200 7.21 7.41 -7.57
N GLY A 201 6.03 7.20 -8.18
CA GLY A 201 5.91 6.90 -9.61
C GLY A 201 6.27 8.07 -10.54
N GLY A 202 6.15 9.31 -10.07
CA GLY A 202 6.50 10.51 -10.84
C GLY A 202 8.01 10.67 -11.08
N MET A 203 8.85 10.21 -10.15
CA MET A 203 10.31 10.40 -10.24
C MET A 203 10.98 9.43 -11.23
N ASP A 204 10.57 8.15 -11.27
CA ASP A 204 11.11 7.16 -12.20
C ASP A 204 10.70 7.41 -13.67
N GLY A 205 9.51 7.98 -13.89
CA GLY A 205 8.99 8.31 -15.22
C GLY A 205 9.73 9.44 -15.95
N LEU A 206 10.45 10.29 -15.22
CA LEU A 206 11.27 11.38 -15.76
C LEU A 206 12.67 10.90 -16.18
N ALA A 207 13.28 10.00 -15.41
CA ALA A 207 14.59 9.42 -15.73
C ALA A 207 14.55 8.54 -17.00
N SER A 208 13.45 7.82 -17.22
CA SER A 208 13.27 6.94 -18.38
C SER A 208 13.08 7.71 -19.70
N ARG A 209 12.42 8.88 -19.66
CA ARG A 209 12.25 9.74 -20.84
C ARG A 209 13.55 10.42 -21.29
N ARG A 210 14.50 10.67 -20.37
CA ARG A 210 15.80 11.26 -20.70
C ARG A 210 16.67 10.31 -21.51
N ARG A 211 16.64 9.01 -21.20
CA ARG A 211 17.39 7.96 -21.93
C ARG A 211 16.85 7.72 -23.35
N GLN A 212 15.53 7.75 -23.56
CA GLN A 212 14.94 7.55 -24.89
C GLN A 212 15.23 8.68 -25.88
N ARG A 213 15.57 9.91 -25.42
CA ARG A 213 15.93 11.02 -26.32
C ARG A 213 17.39 11.01 -26.78
N LEU A 214 18.28 10.32 -26.06
CA LEU A 214 19.71 10.23 -26.39
C LEU A 214 20.05 9.07 -27.33
N GLY A 215 19.16 8.08 -27.48
CA GLY A 215 19.40 6.91 -28.35
C GLY A 215 18.89 7.01 -29.79
N ARG A 216 18.36 8.17 -30.23
CA ARG A 216 17.76 8.35 -31.58
C ARG A 216 18.55 9.28 -32.50
N ARG A 217 19.87 9.36 -32.29
CA ARG A 217 20.83 10.01 -33.19
C ARG A 217 22.07 9.14 -33.33
N ILE A 218 21.94 8.00 -34.00
CA ILE A 218 23.01 7.35 -34.77
C ILE A 218 22.33 6.67 -35.96
#